data_AF-A0A916K7Y9-F1
#
_entry.id   AF-A0A916K7Y9-F1
#
_cell.length_a   1.000
_cell.length_b   1.000
_cell.length_c   1.000
_cell.angle_alpha   90.00
_cell.angle_beta   90.00
_cell.angle_gamma   90.00
#
_symmetry.space_group_name_H-M   'P 1'
#
loop_
_entity.id
_entity.type
_entity.pdbx_description
1 polymer ?
#
loop_
_entity_poly.entity_id
_entity_poly.type
_entity_poly.pdbx_seq_one_letter_code
_entity_poly.pdbx_strand_id
1 'polypeptide(L)'
;MGRRRGIMSEEFKYELAKDLGFYETVQREGWAGIRTKDAGNMVKRAIQIAEQTLAQQQAAQSAAAYPPSQPAYQQPLPRSMAERPQPASSVAYHSAAAQPYMQQPGTGMQQPYGSPYPSQQ
;
A
#
# COMPACT_ATOMS: atom_id res chain seq x y z
N MET A 1 -9.64 -2.49 -32.80
CA MET A 1 -8.24 -2.52 -33.25
C MET A 1 -7.32 -2.36 -32.04
N GLY A 2 -6.65 -3.44 -31.61
CA GLY A 2 -5.70 -3.39 -30.51
C GLY A 2 -4.54 -2.47 -30.89
N ARG A 3 -4.37 -1.37 -30.16
CA ARG A 3 -3.17 -0.53 -30.28
C ARG A 3 -1.99 -1.43 -29.92
N ARG A 4 -1.21 -1.84 -30.92
CA ARG A 4 0.08 -2.51 -30.73
C ARG A 4 0.93 -1.58 -29.89
N ARG A 5 0.93 -1.79 -28.56
CA ARG A 5 1.85 -1.11 -27.66
C ARG A 5 3.23 -1.55 -28.11
N GLY A 6 4.05 -0.61 -28.55
CA GLY A 6 5.44 -0.89 -28.86
C GLY A 6 6.10 -1.56 -27.65
N ILE A 7 7.14 -2.35 -27.92
CA ILE A 7 7.92 -3.04 -26.87
C ILE A 7 8.48 -2.03 -25.85
N MET A 8 8.73 -0.79 -26.30
CA MET A 8 9.12 0.35 -25.48
C MET A 8 8.27 1.58 -25.81
N SER A 9 7.98 2.40 -24.79
CA SER A 9 7.36 3.71 -24.98
C SER A 9 8.34 4.68 -25.64
N GLU A 10 7.81 5.69 -26.34
CA GLU A 10 8.64 6.74 -26.96
C GLU A 10 9.44 7.51 -25.91
N GLU A 11 8.82 7.83 -24.77
CA GLU A 11 9.50 8.45 -23.62
C GLU A 11 10.71 7.62 -23.18
N PHE A 12 10.53 6.31 -22.98
CA PHE A 12 11.61 5.44 -22.53
C PHE A 12 12.76 5.36 -23.54
N LYS A 13 12.47 5.40 -24.85
CA LYS A 13 13.52 5.50 -25.88
C LYS A 13 14.36 6.75 -25.71
N TYR A 14 13.72 7.91 -25.47
CA TYR A 14 14.44 9.17 -25.29
C TYR A 14 15.26 9.19 -24.01
N GLU A 15 14.74 8.65 -22.90
CA GLU A 15 15.51 8.52 -21.66
C GLU A 15 16.74 7.64 -21.85
N LEU A 16 16.60 6.48 -22.51
CA LEU A 16 17.75 5.63 -22.86
C LEU A 16 18.75 6.33 -23.78
N ALA A 17 18.28 7.14 -24.73
CA ALA A 17 19.16 7.90 -25.61
C ALA A 17 19.96 8.96 -24.84
N LYS A 18 19.39 9.56 -23.78
CA LYS A 18 20.10 10.48 -22.88
C LYS A 18 21.13 9.72 -22.05
N ASP A 19 20.73 8.62 -21.41
CA ASP A 19 21.62 7.79 -20.58
C ASP A 19 22.83 7.25 -21.36
N LEU A 20 22.63 6.90 -22.63
CA LEU A 20 23.66 6.35 -23.51
C LEU A 20 24.40 7.42 -24.33
N GLY A 21 24.00 8.69 -24.21
CA GLY A 21 24.72 9.83 -24.80
C GLY A 21 24.57 9.99 -26.32
N PHE A 22 23.52 9.46 -26.93
CA PHE A 22 23.24 9.65 -28.37
C PHE A 22 21.93 10.42 -28.63
N TYR A 23 21.34 11.01 -27.60
CA TYR A 23 20.14 11.83 -27.69
C TYR A 23 20.26 12.97 -28.70
N GLU A 24 21.41 13.64 -28.76
CA GLU A 24 21.64 14.74 -29.71
C GLU A 24 21.54 14.29 -31.16
N THR A 25 22.05 13.09 -31.48
CA THR A 25 21.91 12.49 -32.81
C THR A 25 20.45 12.23 -33.14
N VAL A 26 19.68 11.72 -32.18
CA VAL A 26 18.24 11.50 -32.36
C VAL A 26 17.50 12.82 -32.59
N GLN A 27 17.86 13.90 -31.89
CA GLN A 27 17.24 15.20 -32.11
C GLN A 27 17.58 15.80 -33.48
N ARG A 28 18.83 15.65 -33.94
CA ARG A 28 19.31 16.27 -35.17
C ARG A 28 18.96 15.48 -36.43
N GLU A 29 19.11 14.16 -36.37
CA GLU A 29 19.03 13.26 -37.52
C GLU A 29 17.86 12.27 -37.41
N GLY A 30 17.18 12.25 -36.28
CA GLY A 30 16.14 11.26 -35.99
C GLY A 30 16.69 9.90 -35.62
N TRP A 31 15.78 8.96 -35.37
CA TRP A 31 16.13 7.57 -35.03
C TRP A 31 16.84 6.82 -36.18
N ALA A 32 16.73 7.29 -37.41
CA ALA A 32 17.44 6.71 -38.55
C ALA A 32 18.94 7.08 -38.59
N GLY A 33 19.34 8.16 -37.89
CA GLY A 33 20.74 8.63 -37.86
C GLY A 33 21.61 7.96 -36.79
N ILE A 34 21.03 7.16 -35.89
CA ILE A 34 21.81 6.48 -34.86
C ILE A 34 22.63 5.34 -35.47
N ARG A 35 23.81 5.05 -34.90
CA ARG A 35 24.62 3.93 -35.38
C ARG A 35 24.06 2.61 -34.88
N THR A 36 24.37 1.51 -35.58
CA THR A 36 23.98 0.14 -35.16
C THR A 36 24.43 -0.18 -33.72
N LYS A 37 25.60 0.34 -33.31
CA LYS A 37 26.10 0.20 -31.94
C LYS A 37 25.21 0.88 -30.89
N ASP A 38 24.63 2.03 -31.23
CA ASP A 38 23.82 2.83 -30.30
C ASP A 38 22.47 2.15 -30.08
N ALA A 39 21.87 1.65 -31.17
CA ALA A 39 20.67 0.82 -31.11
C ALA A 39 20.91 -0.47 -30.30
N GLY A 40 22.05 -1.16 -30.53
CA GLY A 40 22.40 -2.36 -29.77
C GLY A 40 22.57 -2.09 -28.27
N ASN A 41 23.26 -1.01 -27.91
CA ASN A 41 23.44 -0.59 -26.52
C ASN A 41 22.10 -0.20 -25.87
N MET A 42 21.21 0.46 -26.61
CA MET A 42 19.86 0.80 -26.17
C MET A 42 19.06 -0.45 -25.81
N VAL A 43 19.01 -1.43 -26.73
CA VAL A 43 18.26 -2.68 -26.49
C VAL A 43 18.87 -3.45 -25.31
N LYS A 44 20.20 -3.54 -25.22
CA LYS A 44 20.88 -4.18 -24.09
C LYS A 44 20.51 -3.51 -22.77
N ARG A 45 20.53 -2.18 -22.72
CA ARG A 45 20.17 -1.42 -21.51
C ARG A 45 18.70 -1.59 -21.14
N ALA A 46 17.81 -1.59 -22.13
CA ALA A 46 16.38 -1.83 -21.94
C ALA A 46 16.11 -3.21 -21.31
N ILE A 47 16.77 -4.25 -21.80
CA ILE A 47 16.65 -5.61 -21.25
C ILE A 47 17.12 -5.65 -19.79
N GLN A 48 18.28 -5.05 -19.48
CA GLN A 48 18.78 -4.99 -18.11
C GLN A 48 17.79 -4.33 -17.14
N ILE A 49 17.19 -3.22 -17.55
CA ILE A 49 16.17 -2.52 -16.73
C ILE A 49 14.93 -3.39 -16.56
N ALA A 50 14.50 -4.08 -17.61
CA ALA A 50 13.35 -4.99 -17.55
C ALA A 50 13.62 -6.18 -16.60
N GLU A 51 14.79 -6.79 -16.68
CA GLU A 51 15.21 -7.88 -15.77
C GLU A 51 15.25 -7.41 -14.31
N GLN A 52 15.86 -6.25 -14.05
CA GLN A 52 15.91 -5.65 -12.71
C GLN A 52 14.50 -5.36 -12.16
N THR A 53 13.63 -4.79 -12.99
CA THR A 53 12.25 -4.47 -12.62
C THR A 53 11.47 -5.75 -12.31
N LEU A 54 11.62 -6.80 -13.13
CA LEU A 54 10.96 -8.08 -12.91
C LEU A 54 11.42 -8.74 -11.61
N ALA A 55 12.73 -8.74 -11.33
CA ALA A 55 13.26 -9.27 -10.07
C ALA A 55 12.72 -8.51 -8.85
N GLN A 56 12.64 -7.18 -8.92
CA GLN A 56 12.03 -6.36 -7.86
C GLN A 56 10.54 -6.65 -7.67
N GLN A 57 9.79 -6.80 -8.78
CA GLN A 57 8.37 -7.16 -8.72
C GLN A 57 8.17 -8.54 -8.07
N GLN A 58 9.02 -9.52 -8.37
CA GLN A 58 8.96 -10.84 -7.74
C GLN A 58 9.24 -10.77 -6.24
N ALA A 59 10.25 -10.00 -5.82
CA ALA A 59 10.56 -9.79 -4.40
C ALA A 59 9.44 -9.06 -3.64
N ALA A 60 8.80 -8.07 -4.28
CA ALA A 60 7.67 -7.38 -3.68
C ALA A 60 6.44 -8.29 -3.52
N GLN A 61 6.18 -9.17 -4.50
CA GLN A 61 5.09 -10.15 -4.44
C GLN A 61 5.28 -11.15 -3.30
N SER A 62 6.51 -11.64 -3.06
CA SER A 62 6.78 -12.56 -1.96
C SER A 62 6.72 -11.88 -0.58
N ALA A 63 7.13 -10.61 -0.47
CA ALA A 63 6.98 -9.83 0.77
C ALA A 63 5.50 -9.55 1.11
N ALA A 64 4.64 -9.34 0.10
CA ALA A 64 3.21 -9.15 0.33
C ALA A 64 2.49 -10.43 0.80
N ALA A 65 3.00 -11.61 0.44
CA ALA A 65 2.44 -12.90 0.86
C ALA A 65 2.76 -13.24 2.33
N TYR A 66 3.83 -12.68 2.90
CA TYR A 66 4.21 -12.85 4.30
C TYR A 66 4.52 -11.49 4.93
N PRO A 67 3.52 -10.80 5.50
CA PRO A 67 3.79 -9.58 6.25
C PRO A 67 4.71 -9.94 7.44
N PRO A 68 5.73 -9.12 7.74
CA PRO A 68 6.56 -9.33 8.92
C PRO A 68 5.65 -9.37 10.16
N SER A 69 5.77 -10.44 10.95
CA SER A 69 5.09 -10.52 12.24
C SER A 69 5.49 -9.31 13.07
N GLN A 70 4.50 -8.52 13.49
CA GLN A 70 4.73 -7.35 14.33
C GLN A 70 5.61 -7.79 15.52
N PRO A 71 6.63 -7.00 15.91
CA PRO A 71 7.41 -7.32 17.09
C PRO A 71 6.43 -7.50 18.24
N ALA A 72 6.44 -8.69 18.84
CA ALA A 72 5.55 -9.03 19.92
C ALA A 72 5.66 -7.92 20.97
N TYR A 73 4.58 -7.14 21.13
CA TYR A 73 4.48 -6.19 22.22
C TYR A 73 4.73 -6.98 23.50
N GLN A 74 5.87 -6.76 24.14
CA GLN A 74 6.10 -7.27 25.47
C GLN A 74 5.08 -6.54 26.34
N GLN A 75 3.97 -7.22 26.66
CA GLN A 75 3.03 -6.73 27.65
C GLN A 75 3.82 -6.56 28.95
N PRO A 76 3.90 -5.35 29.52
CA PRO A 76 4.40 -5.22 30.88
C PRO A 76 3.49 -6.03 31.79
N LEU A 77 4.11 -6.93 32.57
CA LEU A 77 3.41 -7.76 33.55
C LEU A 77 2.48 -6.89 34.41
N PRO A 78 1.23 -7.30 34.66
CA PRO A 78 0.33 -6.54 35.52
C PRO A 78 1.00 -6.41 36.90
N ARG A 79 1.25 -5.18 37.34
CA ARG A 79 1.64 -4.92 38.73
C ARG A 79 0.57 -5.56 39.61
N SER A 80 1.00 -6.48 40.47
CA SER A 80 0.17 -7.17 41.44
C SER A 80 -0.70 -6.15 42.20
N MET A 81 -2.00 -6.42 42.21
CA MET A 81 -3.02 -5.63 42.90
C MET A 81 -2.87 -5.71 44.42
N ALA A 82 -1.86 -5.06 44.97
CA ALA A 82 -1.70 -4.85 46.40
C ALA A 82 -1.61 -3.34 46.66
N GLU A 83 -2.73 -2.65 46.54
CA GLU A 83 -3.17 -1.66 47.53
C GLU A 83 -4.58 -1.20 47.12
N ARG A 84 -5.59 -1.74 47.79
CA ARG A 84 -6.93 -1.15 47.80
C ARG A 84 -6.96 -0.11 48.92
N PRO A 85 -7.04 1.20 48.65
CA PRO A 85 -7.51 2.12 49.67
C PRO A 85 -9.02 1.90 49.84
N GLN A 86 -9.43 1.54 51.05
CA GLN A 86 -10.84 1.37 51.40
C GLN A 86 -11.59 2.71 51.25
N PRO A 87 -12.81 2.74 50.68
CA PRO A 87 -13.63 3.94 50.72
C PRO A 87 -14.22 4.11 52.12
N ALA A 88 -13.81 5.17 52.81
CA ALA A 88 -14.47 5.62 54.03
C ALA A 88 -15.91 6.06 53.72
N SER A 89 -16.85 5.25 54.18
CA SER A 89 -18.18 5.61 54.71
C SER A 89 -18.84 6.91 54.24
N SER A 90 -19.89 6.74 53.42
CA SER A 90 -21.26 7.26 53.61
C SER A 90 -21.47 8.74 53.99
N VAL A 91 -22.01 9.55 53.06
CA VAL A 91 -22.99 10.61 53.41
C VAL A 91 -24.07 10.76 52.32
N ALA A 92 -25.29 10.44 52.75
CA ALA A 92 -26.62 10.98 52.44
C ALA A 92 -27.05 11.34 50.99
N TYR A 93 -28.10 10.64 50.56
CA TYR A 93 -29.05 11.02 49.52
C TYR A 93 -29.74 12.35 49.86
N HIS A 94 -29.77 13.29 48.91
CA HIS A 94 -30.85 14.27 48.82
C HIS A 94 -31.43 14.27 47.41
N SER A 95 -32.65 13.73 47.35
CA SER A 95 -33.66 13.89 46.32
C SER A 95 -34.06 15.35 46.12
N ALA A 96 -34.20 15.80 44.86
CA ALA A 96 -35.44 16.36 44.34
C ALA A 96 -35.25 16.99 42.95
N ALA A 97 -36.34 16.92 42.18
CA ALA A 97 -36.70 17.71 40.99
C ALA A 97 -36.43 17.09 39.61
N ALA A 98 -37.49 16.46 39.11
CA ALA A 98 -37.74 16.14 37.72
C ALA A 98 -37.69 17.38 36.80
N GLN A 99 -37.17 17.20 35.59
CA GLN A 99 -37.61 17.90 34.37
C GLN A 99 -37.46 16.94 33.16
N PRO A 100 -38.27 17.10 32.09
CA PRO A 100 -38.71 16.04 31.21
C PRO A 100 -37.97 15.95 29.87
N TYR A 101 -38.10 14.75 29.30
CA TYR A 101 -37.89 14.26 27.93
C TYR A 101 -37.51 15.27 26.82
N MET A 102 -36.37 14.99 26.16
CA MET A 102 -36.31 15.02 24.69
C MET A 102 -35.62 13.75 24.19
N GLN A 103 -36.43 12.88 23.55
CA GLN A 103 -36.00 11.69 22.82
C GLN A 103 -35.41 12.14 21.47
N GLN A 104 -34.18 11.71 21.16
CA GLN A 104 -33.64 11.79 19.81
C GLN A 104 -34.20 10.62 18.98
N PRO A 105 -34.71 10.85 17.76
CA PRO A 105 -35.26 9.77 16.94
C PRO A 105 -34.14 8.87 16.41
N GLY A 106 -34.23 7.59 16.76
CA GLY A 106 -33.42 6.53 16.19
C GLY A 106 -33.75 6.29 14.72
N THR A 107 -32.73 6.39 13.89
CA THR A 107 -32.59 5.72 12.59
C THR A 107 -31.11 5.35 12.54
N GLY A 108 -30.67 4.12 12.38
CA GLY A 108 -31.30 2.85 12.08
C GLY A 108 -30.14 1.97 11.59
N MET A 109 -29.88 0.88 12.31
CA MET A 109 -29.17 -0.32 11.85
C MET A 109 -27.66 -0.20 11.51
N GLN A 110 -26.85 -0.59 12.50
CA GLN A 110 -25.61 -1.32 12.25
C GLN A 110 -25.93 -2.61 11.47
N GLN A 111 -25.35 -2.78 10.28
CA GLN A 111 -25.34 -4.06 9.61
C GLN A 111 -24.06 -4.83 9.98
N PRO A 112 -24.15 -6.02 10.59
CA PRO A 112 -23.02 -6.93 10.66
C PRO A 112 -22.92 -7.68 9.33
N TYR A 113 -21.90 -7.42 8.52
CA TYR A 113 -21.65 -8.24 7.33
C TYR A 113 -21.06 -9.58 7.78
N GLY A 114 -21.98 -10.52 8.04
CA GLY A 114 -21.68 -11.93 8.24
C GLY A 114 -21.20 -12.57 6.94
N SER A 115 -20.21 -13.44 7.09
CA SER A 115 -19.76 -14.39 6.08
C SER A 115 -20.84 -15.46 5.84
N PRO A 116 -21.06 -15.87 4.57
CA PRO A 116 -21.49 -17.24 4.30
C PRO A 116 -20.56 -17.93 3.30
N TYR A 117 -19.84 -18.94 3.79
CA TYR A 117 -19.23 -19.99 2.98
C TYR A 117 -20.30 -20.68 2.11
N PRO A 118 -20.01 -20.99 0.84
CA PRO A 118 -20.66 -22.10 0.16
C PRO A 118 -19.84 -23.37 0.34
N SER A 119 -20.45 -24.34 1.02
CA SER A 119 -20.08 -25.75 1.02
C SER A 119 -20.38 -26.42 -0.34
N GLN A 120 -19.36 -27.09 -0.89
CA GLN A 120 -19.34 -28.36 -1.64
C GLN A 120 -20.51 -28.70 -2.59
N GLN A 121 -20.16 -29.00 -3.85
CA GLN A 121 -20.49 -30.27 -4.53
C GLN A 121 -19.46 -30.57 -5.60
#